data_AF-Q17764-F1
#
_entry.id   AF-Q17764-F1
#
_cell.length_a   1.000
_cell.length_b   1.000
_cell.length_c   1.000
_cell.angle_alpha   90.00
_cell.angle_beta   90.00
_cell.angle_gamma   90.00
#
_symmetry.space_group_name_H-M   'P 1'
#
loop_
_entity.id
_entity.type
_entity.pdbx_description
1 polymer ?
#
loop_
_entity_poly.entity_id
_entity_poly.type
_entity_poly.pdbx_seq_one_letter_code
_entity_poly.pdbx_strand_id
1 'polypeptide(L)'
;MLNRNWSSFLFKQVALYRNFRQNWSRFKTKAVLYSYSFYRGDRRFGKFALAASTAGFTFRDHGISDDRIAECENCEEEFAHRKTPGKGWELLYEEKDMLAFRRRIDGPYEMYEYKCVGTYYDISPRTFLDAQNDLKYRKEWDDNIVTIEVVKEENENELIRWVSKFPYPMYPREYVYVRRTWVSEDEKYAVLDSESVQPEVFPSISESNVRVRSYTSRMSIRAHSNWESHGVDYILTYCDNPEANIPRYVYNWMVNKGGPYFLRQVHKAAREIESSGREVRSATEKALLRKNDRVLQRQTKENEEKEKKRNEEETKLNNQENEGEKKLEKPQKARSTTASTSFVLQSEQVNYQRTA
;
A
#
# COMPACT_ATOMS: atom_id res chain seq x y z
N MET A 1 38.35 41.37 -16.34
CA MET A 1 39.15 40.59 -15.37
C MET A 1 38.45 39.28 -15.07
N LEU A 2 38.83 38.20 -15.76
CA LEU A 2 38.26 36.85 -15.57
C LEU A 2 38.79 36.22 -14.27
N ASN A 3 37.97 36.38 -13.23
CA ASN A 3 37.67 35.48 -12.12
C ASN A 3 38.70 34.37 -11.77
N ARG A 4 39.75 34.71 -11.01
CA ARG A 4 40.69 33.76 -10.38
C ARG A 4 40.10 32.94 -9.21
N ASN A 5 38.80 33.04 -8.92
CA ASN A 5 38.21 32.44 -7.71
C ASN A 5 37.45 31.12 -7.93
N TRP A 6 37.29 30.65 -9.17
CA TRP A 6 36.60 29.39 -9.47
C TRP A 6 37.38 28.15 -9.05
N SER A 7 38.72 28.20 -9.13
CA SER A 7 39.56 27.07 -8.74
C SER A 7 39.43 26.79 -7.24
N SER A 8 39.44 27.82 -6.39
CA SER A 8 39.34 27.64 -4.93
C SER A 8 38.00 27.01 -4.51
N PHE A 9 36.91 27.37 -5.19
CA PHE A 9 35.57 26.82 -4.94
C PHE A 9 35.44 25.36 -5.40
N LEU A 10 35.95 25.03 -6.58
CA LEU A 10 36.02 23.65 -7.08
C LEU A 10 36.91 22.77 -6.18
N PHE A 11 38.08 23.27 -5.76
CA PHE A 11 38.95 22.53 -4.84
C PHE A 11 38.28 22.29 -3.47
N LYS A 12 37.55 23.28 -2.92
CA LYS A 12 36.77 23.09 -1.68
C LYS A 12 35.66 22.05 -1.85
N GLN A 13 34.91 22.08 -2.95
CA GLN A 13 33.88 21.07 -3.21
C GLN A 13 34.47 19.68 -3.41
N VAL A 14 35.57 19.55 -4.14
CA VAL A 14 36.25 18.26 -4.36
C VAL A 14 36.87 17.73 -3.06
N ALA A 15 37.43 18.60 -2.21
CA ALA A 15 37.96 18.21 -0.90
C ALA A 15 36.85 17.77 0.07
N LEU A 16 35.73 18.52 0.13
CA LEU A 16 34.53 18.11 0.86
C LEU A 16 34.00 16.78 0.33
N TYR A 17 34.02 16.57 -0.99
CA TYR A 17 33.58 15.33 -1.63
C TYR A 17 34.51 14.14 -1.34
N ARG A 18 35.83 14.32 -1.36
CA ARG A 18 36.80 13.28 -0.99
C ARG A 18 36.66 12.90 0.49
N ASN A 19 36.54 13.88 1.38
CA ASN A 19 36.28 13.63 2.79
C ASN A 19 34.95 12.94 3.00
N PHE A 20 33.88 13.35 2.31
CA PHE A 20 32.58 12.70 2.41
C PHE A 20 32.61 11.27 1.86
N ARG A 21 33.25 11.00 0.72
CA ARG A 21 33.35 9.63 0.15
C ARG A 21 34.18 8.71 1.04
N GLN A 22 35.31 9.17 1.57
CA GLN A 22 36.12 8.38 2.51
C GLN A 22 35.40 8.15 3.84
N ASN A 23 34.73 9.17 4.35
CA ASN A 23 33.88 9.01 5.52
C ASN A 23 32.72 8.07 5.21
N TRP A 24 32.07 8.18 4.05
CA TRP A 24 30.95 7.34 3.63
C TRP A 24 31.34 5.86 3.45
N SER A 25 32.52 5.57 2.90
CA SER A 25 33.00 4.18 2.84
C SER A 25 33.32 3.64 4.23
N ARG A 26 33.96 4.44 5.10
CA ARG A 26 34.17 4.08 6.51
C ARG A 26 32.85 3.95 7.29
N PHE A 27 31.86 4.77 6.97
CA PHE A 27 30.50 4.75 7.51
C PHE A 27 29.76 3.50 7.04
N LYS A 28 29.89 3.07 5.77
CA LYS A 28 29.35 1.78 5.31
C LYS A 28 29.92 0.63 6.16
N THR A 29 31.23 0.56 6.37
CA THR A 29 31.83 -0.52 7.17
C THR A 29 31.38 -0.46 8.64
N LYS A 30 31.38 0.72 9.27
CA LYS A 30 30.93 0.85 10.67
C LYS A 30 29.43 0.62 10.83
N ALA A 31 28.58 1.21 9.98
CA ALA A 31 27.13 1.01 10.04
C ALA A 31 26.74 -0.44 9.74
N VAL A 32 27.42 -1.11 8.80
CA VAL A 32 27.24 -2.54 8.57
C VAL A 32 27.63 -3.32 9.82
N LEU A 33 28.80 -3.06 10.43
CA LEU A 33 29.23 -3.75 11.66
C LEU A 33 28.31 -3.49 12.86
N TYR A 34 27.90 -2.24 13.08
CA TYR A 34 26.97 -1.87 14.15
C TYR A 34 25.58 -2.48 13.94
N SER A 35 25.06 -2.46 12.70
CA SER A 35 23.79 -3.11 12.39
C SER A 35 23.89 -4.63 12.60
N TYR A 36 24.93 -5.30 12.09
CA TYR A 36 25.05 -6.76 12.16
C TYR A 36 25.13 -7.27 13.61
N SER A 37 25.76 -6.53 14.52
CA SER A 37 25.92 -6.95 15.91
C SER A 37 24.60 -6.98 16.70
N PHE A 38 23.57 -6.21 16.28
CA PHE A 38 22.30 -6.14 17.01
C PHE A 38 21.23 -7.13 16.52
N TYR A 39 21.33 -7.68 15.30
CA TYR A 39 20.25 -8.50 14.71
C TYR A 39 20.28 -10.00 15.04
N ARG A 40 21.12 -10.45 15.99
CA ARG A 40 21.03 -11.81 16.55
C ARG A 40 20.11 -11.85 17.79
N GLY A 41 18.87 -11.42 17.61
CA GLY A 41 17.80 -11.51 18.63
C GLY A 41 16.69 -12.46 18.20
N ASP A 42 16.76 -13.69 18.69
CA ASP A 42 15.73 -14.74 18.81
C ASP A 42 14.52 -14.77 17.85
N ARG A 43 14.67 -15.51 16.74
CA ARG A 43 13.60 -15.81 15.76
C ARG A 43 12.37 -16.53 16.35
N ARG A 44 12.45 -17.12 17.55
CA ARG A 44 11.33 -17.89 18.14
C ARG A 44 10.33 -16.99 18.87
N PHE A 45 10.78 -15.91 19.51
CA PHE A 45 9.88 -14.94 20.13
C PHE A 45 9.08 -14.14 19.11
N GLY A 46 9.67 -13.87 17.94
CA GLY A 46 9.03 -13.08 16.88
C GLY A 46 7.70 -13.65 16.39
N LYS A 47 7.55 -14.99 16.30
CA LYS A 47 6.31 -15.60 15.81
C LYS A 47 5.14 -15.48 16.79
N PHE A 48 5.38 -15.67 18.09
CA PHE A 48 4.35 -15.52 19.11
C PHE A 48 3.93 -14.06 19.29
N ALA A 49 4.90 -13.13 19.25
CA ALA A 49 4.61 -11.70 19.28
C ALA A 49 3.81 -11.27 18.04
N LEU A 50 4.12 -11.79 16.84
CA LEU A 50 3.35 -11.52 15.63
C LEU A 50 1.88 -11.96 15.79
N ALA A 51 1.63 -13.19 16.24
CA ALA A 51 0.28 -13.72 16.36
C ALA A 51 -0.57 -12.86 17.32
N ALA A 52 -0.02 -12.48 18.47
CA ALA A 52 -0.69 -11.60 19.43
C ALA A 52 -0.95 -10.19 18.85
N SER A 53 0.01 -9.62 18.13
CA SER A 53 -0.13 -8.27 17.53
C SER A 53 -1.20 -8.19 16.45
N THR A 54 -1.55 -9.30 15.81
CA THR A 54 -2.59 -9.32 14.78
C THR A 54 -4.02 -9.46 15.31
N ALA A 55 -4.22 -9.72 16.61
CA ALA A 55 -5.52 -10.07 17.16
C ALA A 55 -6.60 -8.99 16.96
N GLY A 56 -6.20 -7.71 16.87
CA GLY A 56 -7.10 -6.58 16.55
C GLY A 56 -7.03 -6.09 15.11
N PHE A 57 -6.13 -6.62 14.28
CA PHE A 57 -5.92 -6.11 12.92
C PHE A 57 -6.77 -6.86 11.89
N THR A 58 -7.66 -6.11 11.21
CA THR A 58 -8.39 -6.60 10.04
C THR A 58 -8.07 -5.74 8.81
N PHE A 59 -7.99 -6.37 7.63
CA PHE A 59 -7.86 -5.62 6.37
C PHE A 59 -9.17 -4.94 5.95
N ARG A 60 -10.29 -5.28 6.60
CA ARG A 60 -11.53 -4.55 6.40
C ARG A 60 -11.43 -3.12 6.95
N ASP A 61 -10.76 -2.96 8.09
CA ASP A 61 -10.66 -1.66 8.78
C ASP A 61 -9.39 -0.89 8.40
N HIS A 62 -8.33 -1.60 8.01
CA HIS A 62 -7.01 -1.00 7.76
C HIS A 62 -6.42 -1.33 6.38
N GLY A 63 -7.13 -2.09 5.55
CA GLY A 63 -6.68 -2.41 4.20
C GLY A 63 -6.87 -1.24 3.23
N ILE A 64 -6.18 -1.29 2.10
CA ILE A 64 -6.41 -0.35 1.02
C ILE A 64 -7.77 -0.67 0.39
N SER A 65 -8.72 0.28 0.51
CA SER A 65 -10.10 0.10 0.09
C SER A 65 -10.24 -0.06 -1.43
N ASP A 66 -11.35 -0.65 -1.86
CA ASP A 66 -11.65 -0.75 -3.29
C ASP A 66 -11.92 0.61 -3.92
N ASP A 67 -12.56 1.53 -3.19
CA ASP A 67 -12.82 2.89 -3.69
C ASP A 67 -11.51 3.63 -4.02
N ARG A 68 -10.50 3.50 -3.15
CA ARG A 68 -9.16 4.07 -3.41
C ARG A 68 -8.45 3.40 -4.59
N ILE A 69 -8.68 2.10 -4.80
CA ILE A 69 -8.10 1.39 -5.94
C ILE A 69 -8.85 1.70 -7.23
N ALA A 70 -10.14 2.03 -7.19
CA ALA A 70 -10.90 2.47 -8.36
C ALA A 70 -10.32 3.75 -8.97
N GLU A 71 -9.70 4.62 -8.16
CA GLU A 71 -8.98 5.81 -8.67
C GLU A 71 -7.80 5.45 -9.60
N CYS A 72 -7.31 4.20 -9.57
CA CYS A 72 -6.26 3.73 -10.49
C CYS A 72 -6.72 3.69 -11.95
N GLU A 73 -8.02 3.68 -12.23
CA GLU A 73 -8.52 3.78 -13.60
C GLU A 73 -8.12 5.11 -14.27
N ASN A 74 -7.84 6.16 -13.48
CA ASN A 74 -7.38 7.46 -13.98
C ASN A 74 -5.84 7.56 -14.14
N CYS A 75 -5.10 6.43 -14.15
CA CYS A 75 -3.64 6.45 -14.30
C CYS A 75 -3.18 7.20 -15.56
N GLU A 76 -3.92 7.12 -16.66
CA GLU A 76 -3.55 7.81 -17.90
C GLU A 76 -3.40 9.33 -17.71
N GLU A 77 -4.32 9.95 -16.96
CA GLU A 77 -4.27 11.38 -16.63
C GLU A 77 -3.09 11.71 -15.71
N GLU A 78 -2.78 10.82 -14.76
CA GLU A 78 -1.60 10.94 -13.89
C GLU A 78 -0.31 11.00 -14.72
N PHE A 79 -0.21 10.15 -15.75
CA PHE A 79 0.94 10.10 -16.66
C PHE A 79 0.99 11.25 -17.66
N ALA A 80 -0.15 11.82 -18.05
CA ALA A 80 -0.23 13.00 -18.91
C ALA A 80 0.41 14.22 -18.24
N HIS A 81 0.16 14.41 -16.95
CA HIS A 81 0.67 15.56 -16.17
C HIS A 81 1.98 15.26 -15.42
N ARG A 82 2.67 14.16 -15.74
CA ARG A 82 3.82 13.68 -14.95
C ARG A 82 4.97 14.67 -14.84
N LYS A 83 5.24 15.45 -15.90
CA LYS A 83 6.34 16.42 -15.95
C LYS A 83 5.94 17.81 -15.42
N THR A 84 4.64 18.05 -15.25
CA THR A 84 4.07 19.33 -14.81
C THR A 84 3.03 19.08 -13.72
N PRO A 85 3.46 18.69 -12.51
CA PRO A 85 2.55 18.20 -11.46
C PRO A 85 1.59 19.25 -10.87
N GLY A 86 1.51 20.45 -11.43
CA GLY A 86 0.58 21.49 -11.04
C GLY A 86 1.09 22.39 -9.91
N LYS A 87 0.18 23.09 -9.24
CA LYS A 87 0.48 24.13 -8.25
C LYS A 87 1.12 23.55 -6.97
N GLY A 88 2.14 24.24 -6.46
CA GLY A 88 2.79 23.94 -5.18
C GLY A 88 3.94 22.93 -5.27
N TRP A 89 4.12 22.28 -6.42
CA TRP A 89 5.26 21.40 -6.65
C TRP A 89 6.51 22.19 -7.05
N GLU A 90 7.61 21.92 -6.35
CA GLU A 90 8.94 22.47 -6.59
C GLU A 90 9.83 21.39 -7.18
N LEU A 91 10.54 21.69 -8.28
CA LEU A 91 11.56 20.80 -8.83
C LEU A 91 12.77 20.73 -7.87
N LEU A 92 13.12 19.52 -7.45
CA LEU A 92 14.25 19.25 -6.57
C LEU A 92 15.47 18.69 -7.30
N TYR A 93 15.22 17.85 -8.29
CA TYR A 93 16.25 17.12 -9.00
C TYR A 93 15.82 16.86 -10.44
N GLU A 94 16.75 17.04 -11.36
CA GLU A 94 16.57 16.77 -12.78
C GLU A 94 17.81 16.03 -13.30
N GLU A 95 17.56 14.88 -13.90
CA GLU A 95 18.52 14.09 -14.66
C GLU A 95 17.83 13.66 -15.96
N LYS A 96 18.61 13.17 -16.93
CA LYS A 96 18.02 12.59 -18.14
C LYS A 96 17.01 11.51 -17.72
N ASP A 97 15.80 11.61 -18.26
CA ASP A 97 14.72 10.62 -18.07
C ASP A 97 14.21 10.48 -16.63
N MET A 98 14.56 11.41 -15.71
CA MET A 98 14.12 11.38 -14.32
C MET A 98 13.98 12.78 -13.72
N LEU A 99 12.84 13.07 -13.11
CA LEU A 99 12.57 14.31 -12.38
C LEU A 99 12.08 13.97 -10.97
N ALA A 100 12.54 14.72 -9.97
CA ALA A 100 11.99 14.66 -8.63
C ALA A 100 11.46 16.02 -8.20
N PHE A 101 10.26 16.02 -7.66
CA PHE A 101 9.57 17.18 -7.14
C PHE A 101 9.27 16.99 -5.66
N ARG A 102 9.02 18.09 -4.95
CA ARG A 102 8.36 18.07 -3.65
C ARG A 102 7.26 19.09 -3.57
N ARG A 103 6.33 18.90 -2.66
CA ARG A 103 5.31 19.89 -2.30
C ARG A 103 5.13 19.87 -0.78
N ARG A 104 4.99 21.05 -0.18
CA ARG A 104 4.67 21.15 1.25
C ARG A 104 3.23 20.67 1.47
N ILE A 105 3.04 19.84 2.49
CA ILE A 105 1.70 19.42 2.94
C ILE A 105 1.25 20.38 4.03
N ASP A 106 0.02 20.88 3.90
CA ASP A 106 -0.58 21.72 4.94
C ASP A 106 -0.89 20.87 6.18
N GLY A 107 -0.43 21.32 7.34
CA GLY A 107 -0.56 20.57 8.59
C GLY A 107 0.22 21.19 9.74
N PRO A 108 0.15 20.59 10.94
CA PRO A 108 0.83 21.10 12.13
C PRO A 108 2.35 20.93 12.08
N TYR A 109 2.85 20.02 11.24
CA TYR A 109 4.27 19.72 11.10
C TYR A 109 4.80 20.13 9.72
N GLU A 110 6.09 20.43 9.62
CA GLU A 110 6.75 20.70 8.34
C GLU A 110 6.96 19.40 7.55
N MET A 111 5.88 18.93 6.91
CA MET A 111 5.90 17.72 6.08
C MET A 111 5.89 18.07 4.59
N TYR A 112 6.47 17.16 3.81
CA TYR A 112 6.54 17.28 2.36
C TYR A 112 6.09 15.97 1.71
N GLU A 113 5.36 16.12 0.62
CA GLU A 113 5.12 15.08 -0.35
C GLU A 113 6.20 15.12 -1.42
N TYR A 114 6.63 13.97 -1.90
CA TYR A 114 7.63 13.82 -2.94
C TYR A 114 7.02 13.13 -4.13
N LYS A 115 7.37 13.57 -5.34
CA LYS A 115 6.99 12.93 -6.58
C LYS A 115 8.22 12.71 -7.44
N CYS A 116 8.58 11.46 -7.66
CA CYS A 116 9.60 11.08 -8.61
C CYS A 116 8.93 10.55 -9.87
N VAL A 117 9.30 11.05 -11.04
CA VAL A 117 8.84 10.55 -12.32
C VAL A 117 10.04 10.15 -13.15
N GLY A 118 9.94 9.06 -13.87
CA GLY A 118 11.02 8.67 -14.76
C GLY A 118 10.60 7.67 -15.82
N THR A 119 11.55 7.33 -16.67
CA THR A 119 11.37 6.39 -17.76
C THR A 119 12.61 5.52 -17.94
N TYR A 120 12.39 4.23 -18.17
CA TYR A 120 13.44 3.28 -18.54
C TYR A 120 13.07 2.64 -19.87
N TYR A 121 14.05 2.46 -20.75
CA TYR A 121 13.82 1.96 -22.12
C TYR A 121 14.30 0.52 -22.32
N ASP A 122 15.00 -0.03 -21.34
CA ASP A 122 15.73 -1.29 -21.43
C ASP A 122 15.29 -2.31 -20.38
N ILE A 123 14.16 -2.08 -19.70
CA ILE A 123 13.48 -3.05 -18.84
C ILE A 123 12.00 -3.09 -19.14
N SER A 124 11.36 -4.23 -18.91
CA SER A 124 9.91 -4.39 -19.01
C SER A 124 9.19 -3.89 -17.76
N PRO A 125 7.94 -3.40 -17.90
CA PRO A 125 7.07 -3.09 -16.77
C PRO A 125 6.90 -4.27 -15.80
N ARG A 126 6.80 -5.50 -16.31
CA ARG A 126 6.72 -6.70 -15.48
C ARG A 126 7.91 -6.82 -14.54
N THR A 127 9.14 -6.80 -15.06
CA THR A 127 10.33 -6.99 -14.21
C THR A 127 10.59 -5.81 -13.29
N PHE A 128 10.20 -4.60 -13.72
CA PHE A 128 10.19 -3.42 -12.84
C PHE A 128 9.25 -3.61 -11.64
N LEU A 129 8.02 -4.06 -11.86
CA LEU A 129 7.06 -4.34 -10.80
C LEU A 129 7.53 -5.49 -9.90
N ASP A 130 8.02 -6.58 -10.48
CA ASP A 130 8.51 -7.75 -9.74
C ASP A 130 9.68 -7.38 -8.81
N ALA A 131 10.61 -6.54 -9.28
CA ALA A 131 11.73 -6.04 -8.47
C ALA A 131 11.27 -5.24 -7.24
N GLN A 132 10.14 -4.54 -7.33
CA GLN A 132 9.55 -3.79 -6.20
C GLN A 132 8.78 -4.70 -5.23
N ASN A 133 8.07 -5.70 -5.77
CA ASN A 133 7.08 -6.45 -5.01
C ASN A 133 7.63 -7.72 -4.34
N ASP A 134 8.62 -8.38 -4.94
CA ASP A 134 9.25 -9.56 -4.35
C ASP A 134 10.14 -9.14 -3.19
N LEU A 135 9.63 -9.23 -1.95
CA LEU A 135 10.34 -8.81 -0.75
C LEU A 135 11.60 -9.65 -0.48
N LYS A 136 11.63 -10.90 -0.94
CA LYS A 136 12.81 -11.77 -0.78
C LYS A 136 13.91 -11.27 -1.69
N TYR A 137 13.61 -11.05 -2.96
CA TYR A 137 14.57 -10.51 -3.92
C TYR A 137 14.99 -9.09 -3.54
N ARG A 138 14.04 -8.25 -3.15
CA ARG A 138 14.29 -6.88 -2.68
C ARG A 138 15.30 -6.80 -1.54
N LYS A 139 15.29 -7.74 -0.61
CA LYS A 139 16.26 -7.82 0.48
C LYS A 139 17.68 -8.15 0.02
N GLU A 140 17.84 -8.80 -1.14
CA GLU A 140 19.15 -9.20 -1.66
C GLU A 140 19.91 -8.02 -2.27
N TRP A 141 19.20 -7.11 -2.95
CA TRP A 141 19.83 -6.02 -3.70
C TRP A 141 19.71 -4.64 -3.04
N ASP A 142 18.74 -4.42 -2.13
CA ASP A 142 18.63 -3.16 -1.38
C ASP A 142 19.42 -3.19 -0.07
N ASP A 143 20.64 -2.65 -0.13
CA ASP A 143 21.53 -2.48 1.02
C ASP A 143 20.92 -1.69 2.19
N ASN A 144 19.89 -0.87 1.96
CA ASN A 144 19.26 -0.08 3.02
C ASN A 144 18.28 -0.91 3.86
N ILE A 145 17.90 -2.10 3.41
CA ILE A 145 17.00 -2.98 4.16
C ILE A 145 17.78 -3.65 5.29
N VAL A 146 17.26 -3.50 6.49
CA VAL A 146 17.64 -4.31 7.63
C VAL A 146 16.82 -5.61 7.60
N THR A 147 15.49 -5.45 7.64
CA THR A 147 14.51 -6.54 7.54
C THR A 147 13.32 -6.05 6.74
N ILE A 148 12.72 -6.96 5.98
CA ILE A 148 11.46 -6.72 5.28
C ILE A 148 10.73 -8.07 5.20
N GLU A 149 9.45 -8.08 5.56
CA GLU A 149 8.64 -9.30 5.56
C GLU A 149 7.14 -9.00 5.46
N VAL A 150 6.41 -9.91 4.83
CA VAL A 150 4.95 -9.95 4.90
C VAL A 150 4.55 -10.58 6.24
N VAL A 151 3.83 -9.82 7.06
CA VAL A 151 3.32 -10.22 8.38
C VAL A 151 2.00 -10.96 8.24
N LYS A 152 1.10 -10.44 7.40
CA LYS A 152 -0.22 -10.99 7.10
C LYS A 152 -0.54 -10.70 5.63
N GLU A 153 -1.19 -11.63 4.95
CA GLU A 153 -1.69 -11.43 3.58
C GLU A 153 -3.12 -11.96 3.55
N GLU A 154 -4.05 -11.17 3.00
CA GLU A 154 -5.44 -11.56 2.83
C GLU A 154 -6.01 -10.88 1.58
N ASN A 155 -6.60 -11.68 0.70
CA ASN A 155 -7.11 -11.20 -0.60
C ASN A 155 -6.00 -10.43 -1.38
N GLU A 156 -6.24 -9.17 -1.69
CA GLU A 156 -5.32 -8.29 -2.43
C GLU A 156 -4.40 -7.46 -1.51
N ASN A 157 -4.56 -7.54 -0.19
CA ASN A 157 -3.82 -6.72 0.77
C ASN A 157 -2.70 -7.51 1.46
N GLU A 158 -1.56 -6.85 1.63
CA GLU A 158 -0.39 -7.36 2.36
C GLU A 158 -0.04 -6.40 3.49
N LEU A 159 0.02 -6.90 4.73
CA LEU A 159 0.59 -6.18 5.85
C LEU A 159 2.10 -6.45 5.87
N ILE A 160 2.90 -5.41 5.65
CA ILE A 160 4.35 -5.51 5.52
C ILE A 160 5.02 -4.79 6.68
N ARG A 161 6.04 -5.42 7.25
CA ARG A 161 6.96 -4.80 8.20
C ARG A 161 8.32 -4.60 7.53
N TRP A 162 8.79 -3.36 7.52
CA TRP A 162 10.03 -2.96 6.88
C TRP A 162 10.87 -2.11 7.84
N VAL A 163 12.09 -2.54 8.11
CA VAL A 163 13.08 -1.77 8.86
C VAL A 163 14.16 -1.28 7.90
N SER A 164 14.30 0.03 7.81
CA SER A 164 15.23 0.72 6.91
C SER A 164 16.38 1.36 7.68
N LYS A 165 17.59 1.24 7.14
CA LYS A 165 18.79 1.91 7.66
C LYS A 165 18.68 3.40 7.43
N PHE A 166 18.93 4.19 8.48
CA PHE A 166 19.08 5.63 8.37
C PHE A 166 20.55 6.02 8.62
N PRO A 167 21.04 7.12 8.01
CA PRO A 167 22.40 7.59 8.24
C PRO A 167 22.72 7.83 9.72
N TYR A 168 23.84 7.30 10.22
CA TYR A 168 24.33 7.59 11.57
C TYR A 168 24.44 9.11 11.79
N PRO A 169 24.03 9.65 12.97
CA PRO A 169 23.68 8.96 14.21
C PRO A 169 22.20 8.56 14.36
N MET A 170 21.44 8.50 13.27
CA MET A 170 20.02 8.17 13.33
C MET A 170 19.78 6.67 13.48
N TYR A 171 18.80 6.30 14.31
CA TYR A 171 18.34 4.91 14.45
C TYR A 171 17.58 4.42 13.22
N PRO A 172 17.52 3.10 12.96
CA PRO A 172 16.70 2.55 11.90
C PRO A 172 15.22 2.95 12.03
N ARG A 173 14.53 3.10 10.90
CA ARG A 173 13.09 3.37 10.87
C ARG A 173 12.31 2.10 10.62
N GLU A 174 11.28 1.88 11.41
CA GLU A 174 10.33 0.78 11.25
C GLU A 174 9.03 1.29 10.67
N TYR A 175 8.73 0.83 9.46
CA TYR A 175 7.48 1.01 8.76
C TYR A 175 6.67 -0.28 8.90
N VAL A 176 5.39 -0.17 9.27
CA VAL A 176 4.41 -1.24 9.12
C VAL A 176 3.26 -0.64 8.38
N TYR A 177 2.99 -1.15 7.19
CA TYR A 177 2.05 -0.57 6.25
C TYR A 177 1.29 -1.68 5.53
N VAL A 178 0.07 -1.38 5.10
CA VAL A 178 -0.63 -2.22 4.15
C VAL A 178 -0.22 -1.82 2.75
N ARG A 179 -0.03 -2.82 1.89
CA ARG A 179 0.26 -2.68 0.48
C ARG A 179 -0.78 -3.40 -0.35
N ARG A 180 -1.17 -2.79 -1.46
CA ARG A 180 -2.05 -3.40 -2.45
C ARG A 180 -1.54 -3.10 -3.85
N THR A 181 -1.55 -4.12 -4.71
CA THR A 181 -1.14 -4.02 -6.11
C THR A 181 -2.36 -4.14 -7.00
N TRP A 182 -2.52 -3.21 -7.92
CA TRP A 182 -3.54 -3.21 -8.95
C TRP A 182 -2.86 -3.27 -10.33
N VAL A 183 -3.46 -4.00 -11.26
CA VAL A 183 -3.02 -4.12 -12.65
C VAL A 183 -4.26 -3.90 -13.53
N SER A 184 -4.12 -3.10 -14.59
CA SER A 184 -5.20 -2.84 -15.54
C SER A 184 -5.52 -4.10 -16.36
N GLU A 185 -6.74 -4.19 -16.88
CA GLU A 185 -7.20 -5.37 -17.65
C GLU A 185 -6.46 -5.54 -18.97
N ASP A 186 -6.01 -4.43 -19.55
CA ASP A 186 -5.19 -4.41 -20.76
C ASP A 186 -3.68 -4.54 -20.48
N GLU A 187 -3.31 -4.75 -19.20
CA GLU A 187 -1.93 -4.86 -18.72
C GLU A 187 -1.01 -3.73 -19.23
N LYS A 188 -1.55 -2.51 -19.34
CA LYS A 188 -0.75 -1.32 -19.65
C LYS A 188 -0.31 -0.55 -18.42
N TYR A 189 -1.08 -0.66 -17.34
CA TYR A 189 -0.85 0.08 -16.10
C TYR A 189 -0.79 -0.87 -14.91
N ALA A 190 0.06 -0.53 -13.95
CA ALA A 190 -0.02 -1.09 -12.61
C ALA A 190 0.17 0.01 -11.57
N VAL A 191 -0.47 -0.17 -10.42
CA VAL A 191 -0.33 0.71 -9.27
C VAL A 191 0.03 -0.11 -8.04
N LEU A 192 1.08 0.30 -7.35
CA LEU A 192 1.43 -0.18 -6.03
C LEU A 192 1.08 0.91 -5.02
N ASP A 193 0.04 0.68 -4.23
CA ASP A 193 -0.41 1.62 -3.21
C ASP A 193 -0.03 1.11 -1.81
N SER A 194 0.32 2.01 -0.91
CA SER A 194 0.81 1.70 0.43
C SER A 194 0.43 2.77 1.45
N GLU A 195 0.06 2.32 2.65
CA GLU A 195 -0.32 3.20 3.76
C GLU A 195 0.07 2.61 5.13
N SER A 196 0.64 3.46 5.99
CA SER A 196 1.04 3.10 7.35
C SER A 196 -0.12 2.66 8.23
N VAL A 197 0.11 1.61 9.01
CA VAL A 197 -0.76 1.18 10.11
C VAL A 197 -0.31 1.86 11.39
N GLN A 198 -1.24 2.30 12.24
CA GLN A 198 -0.90 2.98 13.49
C GLN A 198 -0.31 2.01 14.54
N PRO A 199 0.68 2.44 15.34
CA PRO A 199 1.33 1.57 16.33
C PRO A 199 0.39 1.05 17.42
N GLU A 200 -0.73 1.73 17.67
CA GLU A 200 -1.77 1.29 18.60
C GLU A 200 -2.52 0.06 18.07
N VAL A 201 -2.60 -0.08 16.73
CA VAL A 201 -3.20 -1.23 16.05
C VAL A 201 -2.17 -2.35 15.88
N PHE A 202 -0.94 -1.98 15.49
CA PHE A 202 0.16 -2.93 15.29
C PHE A 202 1.45 -2.42 15.96
N PRO A 203 1.71 -2.85 17.21
CA PRO A 203 2.87 -2.40 17.97
C PRO A 203 4.20 -2.81 17.35
N SER A 204 5.23 -2.01 17.63
CA SER A 204 6.61 -2.33 17.22
C SER A 204 7.16 -3.49 18.07
N ILE A 205 7.97 -4.34 17.45
CA ILE A 205 8.62 -5.47 18.15
C ILE A 205 9.98 -5.03 18.71
N SER A 206 10.60 -4.02 18.11
CA SER A 206 11.90 -3.49 18.52
C SER A 206 11.73 -2.24 19.36
N GLU A 207 12.38 -2.19 20.51
CA GLU A 207 12.48 -0.98 21.34
C GLU A 207 13.48 0.05 20.79
N SER A 208 14.37 -0.38 19.87
CA SER A 208 15.47 0.45 19.36
C SER A 208 15.17 1.14 18.03
N ASN A 209 14.17 0.65 17.30
CA ASN A 209 13.77 1.25 16.03
C ASN A 209 12.85 2.45 16.26
N VAL A 210 12.93 3.44 15.39
CA VAL A 210 11.99 4.56 15.39
C VAL A 210 10.80 4.19 14.52
N ARG A 211 9.63 4.07 15.14
CA ARG A 211 8.37 3.79 14.45
C ARG A 211 7.94 4.98 13.59
N VAL A 212 7.75 4.77 12.29
CA VAL A 212 7.15 5.79 11.39
C VAL A 212 5.64 5.68 11.42
N ARG A 213 4.96 6.74 11.89
CA ARG A 213 3.50 6.78 12.06
C ARG A 213 2.75 7.27 10.82
N SER A 214 3.37 8.16 10.05
CA SER A 214 2.81 8.75 8.84
C SER A 214 3.64 8.32 7.66
N TYR A 215 3.11 7.39 6.85
CA TYR A 215 3.69 7.00 5.59
C TYR A 215 2.60 6.64 4.59
N THR A 216 2.66 7.25 3.41
CA THR A 216 1.84 6.88 2.24
C THR A 216 2.72 6.85 1.02
N SER A 217 2.45 5.92 0.11
CA SER A 217 3.19 5.81 -1.15
C SER A 217 2.32 5.21 -2.23
N ARG A 218 2.39 5.79 -3.43
CA ARG A 218 1.75 5.32 -4.64
C ARG A 218 2.78 5.28 -5.77
N MET A 219 3.05 4.08 -6.28
CA MET A 219 3.85 3.90 -7.49
C MET A 219 2.94 3.50 -8.65
N SER A 220 2.78 4.39 -9.61
CA SER A 220 2.10 4.12 -10.87
C SER A 220 3.12 3.75 -11.94
N ILE A 221 2.83 2.73 -12.73
CA ILE A 221 3.68 2.16 -13.78
C ILE A 221 2.87 2.16 -15.07
N ARG A 222 3.51 2.52 -16.19
CA ARG A 222 2.91 2.50 -17.53
C ARG A 222 3.86 1.87 -18.54
N ALA A 223 3.37 0.87 -19.26
CA ALA A 223 4.08 0.29 -20.40
C ALA A 223 4.21 1.29 -21.55
N HIS A 224 5.37 1.33 -22.23
CA HIS A 224 5.51 2.09 -23.48
C HIS A 224 4.73 1.45 -24.63
N SER A 225 4.60 0.12 -24.62
CA SER A 225 3.90 -0.65 -25.64
C SER A 225 3.04 -1.77 -25.04
N ASN A 226 3.67 -2.79 -24.47
CA ASN A 226 3.03 -3.90 -23.75
C ASN A 226 3.82 -4.27 -22.49
N TRP A 227 3.23 -5.08 -21.62
CA TRP A 227 3.76 -5.38 -20.28
C TRP A 227 5.08 -6.14 -20.25
N GLU A 228 5.35 -6.95 -21.29
CA GLU A 228 6.54 -7.78 -21.40
C GLU A 228 7.69 -7.13 -22.17
N SER A 229 7.39 -6.14 -23.00
CA SER A 229 8.39 -5.44 -23.81
C SER A 229 9.13 -4.38 -23.02
N HIS A 230 10.38 -4.11 -23.40
CA HIS A 230 11.14 -3.03 -22.78
C HIS A 230 10.46 -1.68 -23.00
N GLY A 231 10.51 -0.83 -21.98
CA GLY A 231 9.92 0.50 -22.00
C GLY A 231 8.87 0.66 -20.92
N VAL A 232 9.23 1.38 -19.86
CA VAL A 232 8.39 1.65 -18.70
C VAL A 232 8.50 3.11 -18.28
N ASP A 233 7.37 3.77 -18.11
CA ASP A 233 7.26 5.02 -17.38
C ASP A 233 6.83 4.71 -15.95
N TYR A 234 7.37 5.43 -14.97
CA TYR A 234 6.94 5.30 -13.58
C TYR A 234 6.73 6.67 -12.93
N ILE A 235 5.81 6.70 -11.98
CA ILE A 235 5.55 7.82 -11.07
C ILE A 235 5.52 7.23 -9.68
N LEU A 236 6.38 7.71 -8.78
CA LEU A 236 6.37 7.39 -7.37
C LEU A 236 6.03 8.66 -6.60
N THR A 237 4.84 8.73 -6.03
CA THR A 237 4.44 9.79 -5.10
C THR A 237 4.43 9.22 -3.69
N TYR A 238 5.16 9.82 -2.76
CA TYR A 238 5.19 9.35 -1.38
C TYR A 238 5.35 10.49 -0.38
N CYS A 239 4.95 10.23 0.85
CA CYS A 239 5.14 11.11 1.99
C CYS A 239 5.50 10.24 3.20
N ASP A 240 6.51 10.66 3.98
CA ASP A 240 6.77 10.07 5.28
C ASP A 240 7.25 11.10 6.31
N ASN A 241 6.89 10.87 7.58
CA ASN A 241 7.50 11.56 8.70
C ASN A 241 8.57 10.65 9.33
N PRO A 242 9.87 10.90 9.14
CA PRO A 242 10.92 10.09 9.73
C PRO A 242 11.06 10.27 11.25
N GLU A 243 10.18 11.06 11.89
CA GLU A 243 10.17 11.36 13.34
C GLU A 243 11.52 11.94 13.81
N ALA A 244 12.12 12.80 12.99
CA ALA A 244 13.37 13.48 13.33
C ALA A 244 13.53 14.83 12.62
N ASN A 245 14.19 15.74 13.32
CA ASN A 245 14.69 16.99 12.74
C ASN A 245 15.96 16.70 11.93
N ILE A 246 15.79 16.33 10.67
CA ILE A 246 16.89 16.01 9.77
C ILE A 246 17.62 17.30 9.36
N PRO A 247 18.93 17.45 9.62
CA PRO A 247 19.68 18.63 9.19
C PRO A 247 19.60 18.82 7.67
N ARG A 248 19.50 20.08 7.22
CA ARG A 248 19.32 20.44 5.81
C ARG A 248 20.36 19.81 4.87
N TYR A 249 21.61 19.66 5.32
CA TYR A 249 22.66 19.04 4.50
C TYR A 249 22.42 17.53 4.29
N VAL A 250 21.89 16.81 5.29
CA VAL A 250 21.53 15.39 5.19
C VAL A 250 20.37 15.25 4.21
N TYR A 251 19.37 16.10 4.37
CA TYR A 251 18.24 16.17 3.46
C TYR A 251 18.67 16.40 2.00
N ASN A 252 19.50 17.42 1.76
CA ASN A 252 20.03 17.70 0.43
C ASN A 252 20.80 16.51 -0.14
N TRP A 253 21.56 15.78 0.70
CA TRP A 253 22.25 14.56 0.27
C TRP A 253 21.26 13.44 -0.12
N MET A 254 20.22 13.21 0.68
CA MET A 254 19.21 12.20 0.38
C MET A 254 18.53 12.48 -0.97
N VAL A 255 18.13 13.73 -1.21
CA VAL A 255 17.48 14.15 -2.46
C VAL A 255 18.43 14.03 -3.66
N ASN A 256 19.66 14.55 -3.55
CA ASN A 256 20.54 14.69 -4.72
C ASN A 256 21.41 13.46 -5.00
N LYS A 257 21.51 12.52 -4.05
CA LYS A 257 22.37 11.33 -4.16
C LYS A 257 21.65 10.06 -3.74
N GLY A 258 21.00 10.06 -2.57
CA GLY A 258 20.33 8.88 -2.02
C GLY A 258 19.20 8.36 -2.91
N GLY A 259 18.23 9.22 -3.24
CA GLY A 259 17.09 8.90 -4.10
C GLY A 259 17.51 8.44 -5.50
N PRO A 260 18.32 9.21 -6.25
CA PRO A 260 18.83 8.79 -7.55
C PRO A 260 19.62 7.47 -7.50
N TYR A 261 20.40 7.24 -6.44
CA TYR A 261 21.11 5.97 -6.27
C TYR A 261 20.12 4.81 -6.08
N PHE A 262 19.11 4.98 -5.23
CA PHE A 262 18.07 3.98 -5.02
C PHE A 262 17.36 3.60 -6.32
N LEU A 263 16.98 4.58 -7.13
CA LEU A 263 16.28 4.33 -8.41
C LEU A 263 17.17 3.58 -9.41
N ARG A 264 18.48 3.89 -9.45
CA ARG A 264 19.44 3.08 -10.22
C ARG A 264 19.58 1.65 -9.71
N GLN A 265 19.47 1.43 -8.40
CA GLN A 265 19.50 0.08 -7.84
C GLN A 265 18.24 -0.72 -8.22
N VAL A 266 17.07 -0.07 -8.22
CA VAL A 266 15.82 -0.66 -8.74
C VAL A 266 15.99 -1.05 -10.21
N HIS A 267 16.45 -0.13 -11.04
CA HIS A 267 16.70 -0.37 -12.47
C HIS A 267 17.66 -1.55 -12.69
N LYS A 268 18.78 -1.55 -11.96
CA LYS A 268 19.75 -2.65 -12.00
C LYS A 268 19.13 -4.00 -11.60
N ALA A 269 18.30 -4.02 -10.57
CA ALA A 269 17.63 -5.24 -10.11
C ALA A 269 16.63 -5.76 -11.15
N ALA A 270 15.84 -4.88 -11.77
CA ALA A 270 14.94 -5.25 -12.87
C ALA A 270 15.72 -5.84 -14.06
N ARG A 271 16.85 -5.21 -14.46
CA ARG A 271 17.74 -5.73 -15.49
C ARG A 271 18.34 -7.10 -15.14
N GLU A 272 18.65 -7.34 -13.87
CA GLU A 272 19.18 -8.62 -13.42
C GLU A 272 18.14 -9.74 -13.54
N ILE A 273 16.86 -9.48 -13.21
CA ILE A 273 15.76 -10.45 -13.43
C ILE A 273 15.72 -10.89 -14.89
N GLU A 274 15.74 -9.94 -15.83
CA GLU A 274 15.70 -10.22 -17.27
C GLU A 274 16.92 -10.98 -17.77
N SER A 275 18.12 -10.50 -17.43
CA SER A 275 19.37 -11.02 -17.99
C SER A 275 19.80 -12.37 -17.41
N SER A 276 19.43 -12.66 -16.16
CA SER A 276 19.74 -13.95 -15.52
C SER A 276 18.68 -15.02 -15.78
N GLY A 277 17.49 -14.65 -16.26
CA GLY A 277 16.34 -15.55 -16.34
C GLY A 277 15.88 -16.04 -14.96
N ARG A 278 16.22 -15.30 -13.91
CA ARG A 278 15.91 -15.66 -12.53
C ARG A 278 14.40 -15.65 -12.31
N GLU A 279 13.90 -16.75 -11.78
CA GLU A 279 12.51 -16.85 -11.35
C GLU A 279 12.32 -16.05 -10.04
N VAL A 280 11.50 -15.01 -10.13
CA VAL A 280 11.03 -14.19 -9.02
C VAL A 280 9.51 -14.29 -8.95
N ARG A 281 8.92 -14.01 -7.77
CA ARG A 281 7.47 -14.07 -7.63
C ARG A 281 6.83 -13.01 -8.52
N SER A 282 6.05 -13.44 -9.51
CA SER A 282 5.31 -12.54 -10.42
C SER A 282 4.28 -11.73 -9.65
N ALA A 283 4.53 -10.43 -9.55
CA ALA A 283 3.64 -9.48 -8.92
C ALA A 283 2.37 -9.28 -9.76
N THR A 284 2.53 -9.29 -11.09
CA THR A 284 1.46 -9.14 -12.07
C THR A 284 0.47 -10.29 -11.97
N GLU A 285 0.97 -11.53 -12.06
CA GLU A 285 0.15 -12.73 -11.98
C GLU A 285 -0.57 -12.80 -10.62
N LYS A 286 0.16 -12.51 -9.53
CA LYS A 286 -0.43 -12.45 -8.19
C LYS A 286 -1.58 -11.44 -8.14
N ALA A 287 -1.41 -10.23 -8.65
CA ALA A 287 -2.44 -9.20 -8.62
C ALA A 287 -3.67 -9.60 -9.44
N LEU A 288 -3.47 -10.13 -10.66
CA LEU A 288 -4.56 -10.58 -11.53
C LEU A 288 -5.35 -11.75 -10.93
N LEU A 289 -4.67 -12.75 -10.37
CA LEU A 289 -5.32 -13.89 -9.70
C LEU A 289 -6.19 -13.42 -8.54
N ARG A 290 -5.67 -12.54 -7.67
CA ARG A 290 -6.42 -12.01 -6.53
C ARG A 290 -7.62 -11.15 -6.95
N LYS A 291 -7.48 -10.36 -8.02
CA LYS A 291 -8.59 -9.59 -8.60
C LYS A 291 -9.69 -10.54 -9.08
N ASN A 292 -9.33 -11.60 -9.81
CA ASN A 292 -10.27 -12.59 -10.33
C ASN A 292 -10.99 -13.34 -9.22
N ASP A 293 -10.27 -13.78 -8.18
CA ASP A 293 -10.86 -14.43 -7.01
C ASP A 293 -11.93 -13.55 -6.35
N ARG A 294 -11.66 -12.25 -6.18
CA ARG A 294 -12.63 -11.30 -5.61
C ARG A 294 -13.86 -11.14 -6.50
N VAL A 295 -13.67 -10.96 -7.81
CA VAL A 295 -14.77 -10.80 -8.77
C VAL A 295 -15.66 -12.04 -8.76
N LEU A 296 -15.05 -13.24 -8.75
CA LEU A 296 -15.77 -14.50 -8.65
C LEU A 296 -16.58 -14.59 -7.34
N GLN A 297 -15.98 -14.28 -6.20
CA GLN A 297 -16.66 -14.28 -4.91
C GLN A 297 -17.87 -13.33 -4.87
N ARG A 298 -17.77 -12.15 -5.52
CA ARG A 298 -18.90 -11.22 -5.64
C ARG A 298 -20.02 -11.79 -6.48
N GLN A 299 -19.68 -12.34 -7.65
CA GLN A 299 -20.66 -12.96 -8.55
C GLN A 299 -21.38 -14.14 -7.87
N THR A 300 -20.66 -14.96 -7.11
CA THR A 300 -21.27 -16.06 -6.34
C THR A 300 -22.27 -15.53 -5.30
N LYS A 301 -21.89 -14.52 -4.51
CA LYS A 301 -22.79 -13.91 -3.51
C LYS A 301 -24.03 -13.27 -4.14
N GLU A 302 -23.85 -12.55 -5.24
CA GLU A 302 -24.98 -11.95 -5.97
C GLU A 302 -25.94 -13.01 -6.53
N ASN A 303 -25.41 -14.14 -7.00
CA ASN A 303 -26.23 -15.24 -7.49
C ASN A 303 -26.98 -15.94 -6.35
N GLU A 304 -26.33 -16.19 -5.22
CA GLU A 304 -26.96 -16.74 -4.00
C GLU A 304 -28.07 -15.82 -3.47
N GLU A 305 -27.86 -14.50 -3.48
CA GLU A 305 -28.89 -13.53 -3.08
C GLU A 305 -30.08 -13.49 -4.04
N LYS A 306 -29.83 -13.60 -5.35
CA LYS A 306 -30.88 -13.70 -6.37
C LYS A 306 -31.68 -14.99 -6.23
N GLU A 307 -31.02 -16.11 -5.94
CA GLU A 307 -31.65 -17.41 -5.71
C GLU A 307 -32.50 -17.41 -4.44
N LYS A 308 -32.00 -16.84 -3.33
CA LYS A 308 -32.78 -16.66 -2.10
C LYS A 308 -34.05 -15.83 -2.34
N LYS A 309 -33.94 -14.72 -3.07
CA LYS A 309 -35.11 -13.89 -3.43
C LYS A 309 -36.12 -14.65 -4.27
N ARG A 310 -35.67 -15.45 -5.25
CA ARG A 310 -36.53 -16.31 -6.06
C ARG A 310 -37.27 -17.35 -5.21
N ASN A 311 -36.56 -18.03 -4.32
CA ASN A 311 -37.15 -19.04 -3.43
C ASN A 311 -38.16 -18.42 -2.43
N GLU A 312 -37.88 -17.21 -1.94
CA GLU A 312 -38.81 -16.46 -1.08
C GLU A 312 -40.08 -16.02 -1.83
N GLU A 313 -39.96 -15.62 -3.10
CA GLU A 313 -41.10 -15.28 -3.97
C GLU A 313 -41.96 -16.51 -4.28
N GLU A 314 -41.34 -17.64 -4.62
CA GLU A 314 -42.05 -18.91 -4.84
C GLU A 314 -42.77 -19.40 -3.58
N THR A 315 -42.13 -19.28 -2.40
CA THR A 315 -42.75 -19.65 -1.12
C THR A 315 -43.95 -18.76 -0.78
N LYS A 316 -43.86 -17.45 -1.07
CA LYS A 316 -44.99 -16.51 -0.88
C LYS A 316 -46.17 -16.82 -1.81
N LEU A 317 -45.90 -17.19 -3.07
CA LEU A 317 -46.93 -17.60 -4.02
C LEU A 317 -47.66 -18.87 -3.52
N ASN A 318 -46.91 -19.89 -3.12
CA ASN A 318 -47.48 -21.16 -2.63
C ASN A 318 -48.30 -20.99 -1.33
N ASN A 319 -47.89 -20.07 -0.44
CA ASN A 319 -48.65 -19.79 0.78
C ASN A 319 -49.98 -19.05 0.49
N GLN A 320 -50.01 -18.18 -0.52
CA GLN A 320 -51.26 -17.52 -0.93
C GLN A 320 -52.26 -18.50 -1.55
N GLU A 321 -51.79 -19.47 -2.34
CA GLU A 321 -52.65 -20.51 -2.91
C GLU A 321 -53.23 -21.42 -1.82
N ASN A 322 -52.42 -21.83 -0.84
CA ASN A 322 -52.89 -22.67 0.28
C ASN A 322 -53.87 -21.96 1.25
N GLU A 323 -53.74 -20.64 1.46
CA GLU A 323 -54.75 -19.88 2.22
C GLU A 323 -56.05 -19.68 1.43
N GLY A 324 -55.97 -19.65 0.09
CA GLY A 324 -57.13 -19.66 -0.79
C GLY A 324 -57.96 -20.93 -0.64
N GLU A 325 -57.31 -22.09 -0.59
CA GLU A 325 -58.01 -23.39 -0.49
C GLU A 325 -58.64 -23.64 0.89
N LYS A 326 -58.03 -23.18 1.99
CA LYS A 326 -58.62 -23.35 3.34
C LYS A 326 -59.88 -22.50 3.61
N LYS A 327 -60.25 -21.57 2.73
CA LYS A 327 -61.48 -20.77 2.89
C LYS A 327 -62.72 -21.36 2.23
N LEU A 328 -62.65 -22.55 1.62
CA LEU A 328 -63.76 -23.15 0.89
C LEU A 328 -64.36 -24.42 1.52
N GLU A 329 -64.51 -24.48 2.84
CA GLU A 329 -65.45 -25.41 3.47
C GLU A 329 -66.44 -24.63 4.34
N LYS A 330 -67.59 -24.25 3.77
CA LYS A 330 -68.76 -23.80 4.54
C LYS A 330 -69.62 -25.03 4.86
N PRO A 331 -69.75 -25.45 6.13
CA PRO A 331 -70.77 -26.40 6.52
C PRO A 331 -72.09 -25.66 6.68
N GLN A 332 -73.06 -25.99 5.83
CA GLN A 332 -74.47 -25.66 6.07
C GLN A 332 -74.94 -26.45 7.29
N LYS A 333 -75.19 -25.79 8.43
CA LYS A 333 -76.12 -26.30 9.43
C LYS A 333 -76.76 -25.19 10.24
N ALA A 334 -78.03 -25.42 10.52
CA ALA A 334 -79.01 -24.46 10.97
C ALA A 334 -78.76 -23.94 12.39
N ARG A 335 -78.90 -22.62 12.50
CA ARG A 335 -79.40 -21.79 13.59
C ARG A 335 -79.85 -22.53 14.87
N SER A 336 -79.09 -22.34 15.95
CA SER A 336 -79.65 -22.15 17.30
C SER A 336 -78.82 -21.13 18.07
N THR A 337 -79.50 -20.05 18.44
CA THR A 337 -79.07 -18.94 19.27
C THR A 337 -78.86 -19.34 20.73
N THR A 338 -77.75 -18.94 21.36
CA THR A 338 -77.72 -18.12 22.61
C THR A 338 -76.29 -17.80 23.08
N ALA A 339 -76.05 -16.50 23.20
CA ALA A 339 -75.25 -15.75 24.19
C ALA A 339 -73.95 -16.30 24.80
N SER A 340 -72.85 -15.61 24.44
CA SER A 340 -71.97 -14.81 25.32
C SER A 340 -71.12 -15.51 26.40
N THR A 341 -69.79 -15.46 26.25
CA THR A 341 -68.89 -14.70 27.15
C THR A 341 -67.55 -14.45 26.46
N SER A 342 -67.19 -13.18 26.33
CA SER A 342 -65.97 -12.64 25.73
C SER A 342 -64.76 -12.71 26.68
N PHE A 343 -63.58 -13.06 26.16
CA PHE A 343 -62.30 -12.78 26.81
C PHE A 343 -61.41 -12.02 25.82
N VAL A 344 -61.10 -10.77 26.17
CA VAL A 344 -60.26 -9.84 25.41
C VAL A 344 -58.91 -9.80 26.10
N LEU A 345 -57.82 -10.13 25.38
CA LEU A 345 -56.47 -9.76 25.79
C LEU A 345 -55.98 -8.65 24.87
N GLN A 346 -55.87 -7.48 25.48
CA GLN A 346 -55.43 -6.21 24.90
C GLN A 346 -53.92 -6.20 24.66
N SER A 347 -53.56 -5.51 23.59
CA SER A 347 -52.23 -5.14 23.12
C SER A 347 -51.48 -4.24 24.10
N GLU A 348 -50.21 -4.58 24.38
CA GLU A 348 -49.24 -3.68 25.01
C GLU A 348 -48.68 -2.70 23.97
N GLN A 349 -49.03 -1.42 24.11
CA GLN A 349 -48.38 -0.31 23.40
C GLN A 349 -47.15 0.15 24.18
N VAL A 350 -46.00 0.12 23.52
CA VAL A 350 -44.69 0.59 24.00
C VAL A 350 -44.67 2.12 23.96
N ASN A 351 -44.56 2.73 25.15
CA ASN A 351 -44.55 4.17 25.36
C ASN A 351 -43.10 4.67 25.45
N TYR A 352 -42.66 5.46 24.46
CA TYR A 352 -41.37 6.15 24.48
C TYR A 352 -41.55 7.52 25.15
N GLN A 353 -41.06 7.67 26.39
CA GLN A 353 -40.87 8.99 27.00
C GLN A 353 -39.38 9.33 27.07
N ARG A 354 -39.03 10.42 26.38
CA ARG A 354 -37.74 11.11 26.42
C ARG A 354 -37.55 11.71 27.82
N THR A 355 -36.50 11.32 28.51
CA THR A 355 -35.99 12.02 29.69
C THR A 355 -35.26 13.29 29.25
N ALA A 356 -35.64 14.40 29.89
CA ALA A 356 -35.08 15.73 29.76
C ALA A 356 -33.65 15.84 30.33
#